data_AF-A0A7C7V508-F1
#
_entry.id   AF-A0A7C7V508-F1
#
_cell.length_a   1.000
_cell.length_b   1.000
_cell.length_c   1.000
_cell.angle_alpha   90.00
_cell.angle_beta   90.00
_cell.angle_gamma   90.00
#
_symmetry.space_group_name_H-M   'P 1'
#
loop_
_entity.id
_entity.type
_entity.pdbx_description
1 polymer ?
#
loop_
_entity_poly.entity_id
_entity_poly.type
_entity_poly.pdbx_seq_one_letter_code
_entity_poly.pdbx_strand_id
1 'polypeptide(L)'
;MKLVINHLTRMQKGFICAAGIDLATGQHVRPLLQSQMRKEMLARYGGPFEMAHIVELGWTKYIGTRPETEDYLFHRSEARCVGTMPAMEFWERLQGVAKAKLGELFGRDLLPRGRGSYAVEVDRGHASLGCYIPPRPVRLFIQRPEPGGRGRIRMAFRSSSYEFEL
;
A
#
# COMPACT_ATOMS: atom_id res chain seq x y z
N MET A 1 17.62 -0.59 -7.24
CA MET A 1 16.20 -0.32 -7.58
C MET A 1 15.78 1.04 -7.01
N LYS A 2 14.96 1.83 -7.72
CA LYS A 2 14.48 3.15 -7.27
C LYS A 2 12.95 3.15 -7.16
N LEU A 3 12.43 3.41 -5.98
CA LEU A 3 11.00 3.40 -5.69
C LEU A 3 10.51 4.80 -5.37
N VAL A 4 9.32 5.18 -5.86
CA VAL A 4 8.57 6.27 -5.23
C VAL A 4 7.64 5.69 -4.17
N ILE A 5 7.77 6.15 -2.93
CA ILE A 5 7.01 5.62 -1.80
C ILE A 5 5.56 6.10 -1.86
N ASN A 6 4.62 5.15 -1.91
CA ASN A 6 3.18 5.42 -1.94
C ASN A 6 2.39 4.69 -0.84
N HIS A 7 3.03 3.80 -0.08
CA HIS A 7 2.43 3.17 1.09
C HIS A 7 3.36 3.33 2.28
N LEU A 8 2.84 3.89 3.37
CA LEU A 8 3.48 3.90 4.68
C LEU A 8 2.46 3.49 5.73
N THR A 9 2.76 2.43 6.46
CA THR A 9 1.84 1.86 7.44
C THR A 9 2.58 1.63 8.75
N ARG A 10 1.96 2.06 9.86
CA ARG A 10 2.39 1.66 11.19
C ARG A 10 1.82 0.27 11.47
N MET A 11 2.69 -0.74 11.51
CA MET A 11 2.30 -2.12 11.83
C MET A 11 1.95 -2.24 13.31
N GLN A 12 2.88 -1.82 14.17
CA GLN A 12 2.74 -1.83 15.62
C GLN A 12 3.59 -0.70 16.24
N LYS A 13 3.65 -0.59 17.57
CA LYS A 13 4.48 0.43 18.23
C LYS A 13 5.97 0.23 17.84
N GLY A 14 6.56 1.23 17.20
CA GLY A 14 7.99 1.23 16.83
C GLY A 14 8.33 0.59 15.48
N PHE A 15 7.36 -0.02 14.78
CA PHE A 15 7.60 -0.74 13.54
C PHE A 15 6.68 -0.26 12.41
N ILE A 16 7.22 -0.24 11.21
CA ILE A 16 6.57 0.25 10.00
C ILE A 16 6.62 -0.80 8.90
N CYS A 17 5.75 -0.65 7.92
CA CYS A 17 5.91 -1.18 6.57
C CYS A 17 5.93 -0.02 5.59
N ALA A 18 6.72 -0.16 4.54
CA ALA A 18 6.77 0.77 3.42
C ALA A 18 6.60 -0.03 2.12
N ALA A 19 5.95 0.58 1.14
CA ALA A 19 5.96 0.10 -0.23
C ALA A 19 5.94 1.29 -1.19
N GLY A 20 6.40 1.03 -2.41
CA GLY A 20 6.50 2.03 -3.45
C GLY A 20 6.24 1.45 -4.83
N ILE A 21 6.29 2.33 -5.83
CA ILE A 21 6.26 1.96 -7.24
C ILE A 21 7.69 2.04 -7.77
N ASP A 22 8.19 0.96 -8.36
CA ASP A 22 9.48 0.97 -9.05
C ASP A 22 9.42 1.87 -10.28
N LEU A 23 10.30 2.86 -10.33
CA LEU A 23 10.30 3.88 -11.38
C LEU A 23 10.68 3.30 -12.75
N ALA A 24 11.37 2.17 -12.80
CA ALA A 24 11.74 1.52 -14.05
C ALA A 24 10.60 0.70 -14.66
N THR A 25 9.83 0.00 -13.82
CA THR A 25 8.86 -1.01 -14.27
C THR A 25 7.40 -0.60 -14.06
N GLY A 26 7.13 0.39 -13.21
CA GLY A 26 5.78 0.75 -12.78
C GLY A 26 5.12 -0.27 -11.86
N GLN A 27 5.85 -1.30 -11.41
CA GLN A 27 5.33 -2.32 -10.52
C GLN A 27 5.39 -1.89 -9.06
N HIS A 28 4.45 -2.39 -8.25
CA HIS A 28 4.54 -2.24 -6.81
C HIS A 28 5.69 -3.09 -6.27
N VAL A 29 6.43 -2.51 -5.33
CA VAL A 29 7.52 -3.18 -4.61
C VAL A 29 7.36 -2.90 -3.13
N ARG A 30 7.41 -3.96 -2.32
CA ARG A 30 7.47 -3.92 -0.88
C ARG A 30 8.87 -4.31 -0.41
N PRO A 31 9.74 -3.33 -0.10
CA PRO A 31 11.06 -3.62 0.44
C PRO A 31 10.95 -4.24 1.82
N LEU A 32 11.63 -5.36 2.04
CA LEU A 32 11.71 -6.07 3.30
C LEU A 32 13.15 -6.18 3.80
N LEU A 33 13.32 -6.10 5.11
CA LEU A 33 14.55 -6.52 5.76
C LEU A 33 14.39 -7.97 6.22
N GLN A 34 15.50 -8.64 6.54
CA GLN A 34 15.45 -9.91 7.28
C GLN A 34 14.88 -9.77 8.71
N SER A 35 14.68 -8.53 9.15
CA SER A 35 14.05 -8.15 10.42
C SER A 35 12.89 -7.18 10.15
N GLN A 36 12.17 -6.75 11.18
CA GLN A 36 11.13 -5.74 11.00
C GLN A 36 11.73 -4.34 10.76
N MET A 37 11.17 -3.59 9.80
CA MET A 37 11.53 -2.18 9.62
C MET A 37 11.09 -1.36 10.83
N ARG A 38 12.05 -0.65 11.42
CA ARG A 38 11.80 0.20 12.59
C ARG A 38 11.44 1.61 12.17
N LYS A 39 10.73 2.34 13.05
CA LYS A 39 10.29 3.72 12.79
C LYS A 39 11.44 4.66 12.44
N GLU A 40 12.66 4.41 12.90
CA GLU A 40 13.85 5.24 12.62
C GLU A 40 14.20 5.28 11.12
N MET A 41 13.61 4.40 10.32
CA MET A 41 13.74 4.44 8.86
C MET A 41 12.82 5.48 8.19
N LEU A 42 11.92 6.12 8.93
CA LEU A 42 11.12 7.24 8.40
C LEU A 42 11.95 8.53 8.30
N ALA A 43 11.65 9.38 7.32
CA ALA A 43 12.33 10.66 7.10
C ALA A 43 12.29 11.59 8.29
N ARG A 44 11.17 11.62 9.02
CA ARG A 44 11.04 12.41 10.26
C ARG A 44 12.03 12.02 11.37
N TYR A 45 12.71 10.88 11.24
CA TYR A 45 13.77 10.40 12.14
C TYR A 45 15.12 10.27 11.43
N GLY A 46 15.27 10.85 10.23
CA GLY A 46 16.50 10.83 9.44
C GLY A 46 16.65 9.62 8.50
N GLY A 47 15.65 8.73 8.42
CA GLY A 47 15.64 7.62 7.48
C GLY A 47 15.18 8.01 6.07
N PRO A 48 15.22 7.08 5.09
CA PRO A 48 14.90 7.42 3.70
C PRO A 48 13.39 7.48 3.38
N PHE A 49 12.55 6.83 4.18
CA PHE A 49 11.15 6.57 3.82
C PHE A 49 10.18 7.70 4.24
N GLU A 50 9.48 8.29 3.28
CA GLU A 50 8.36 9.25 3.45
C GLU A 50 7.49 9.21 2.19
N MET A 51 6.23 9.60 2.29
CA MET A 51 5.34 9.69 1.12
C MET A 51 5.97 10.55 0.01
N ALA A 52 5.88 10.06 -1.24
CA ALA A 52 6.46 10.67 -2.44
C ALA A 52 8.00 10.78 -2.47
N HIS A 53 8.73 10.34 -1.45
CA HIS A 53 10.19 10.21 -1.56
C HIS A 53 10.55 9.17 -2.62
N ILE A 54 11.61 9.48 -3.37
CA ILE A 54 12.29 8.55 -4.27
C ILE A 54 13.42 7.90 -3.48
N VAL A 55 13.26 6.62 -3.17
CA VAL A 55 14.21 5.84 -2.39
C VAL A 55 14.96 4.88 -3.31
N GLU A 56 16.29 4.99 -3.32
CA GLU A 56 17.15 3.99 -3.91
C GLU A 56 17.47 2.93 -2.86
N LEU A 57 17.16 1.66 -3.14
CA LEU A 57 17.32 0.55 -2.18
C LEU A 57 18.72 -0.10 -2.19
N GLY A 58 19.57 0.21 -3.18
CA GLY A 58 20.82 -0.53 -3.40
C GLY A 58 20.57 -1.96 -3.91
N TRP A 59 21.29 -2.93 -3.35
CA TRP A 59 21.09 -4.37 -3.60
C TRP A 59 19.68 -4.81 -3.22
N THR A 60 19.07 -5.59 -4.10
CA THR A 60 17.73 -6.15 -3.89
C THR A 60 17.66 -7.60 -4.37
N LYS A 61 16.90 -8.44 -3.67
CA LYS A 61 16.58 -9.82 -4.07
C LYS A 61 15.08 -10.06 -4.01
N TYR A 62 14.50 -10.47 -5.13
CA TYR A 62 13.10 -10.90 -5.17
C TYR A 62 12.87 -12.12 -4.27
N ILE A 63 11.87 -12.04 -3.40
CA ILE A 63 11.44 -13.13 -2.52
C ILE A 63 9.92 -13.31 -2.51
N GLY A 64 9.19 -12.59 -3.36
CA GLY A 64 7.74 -12.59 -3.39
C GLY A 64 7.12 -13.95 -3.71
N THR A 65 6.07 -14.27 -2.97
CA THR A 65 5.17 -15.42 -3.13
C THR A 65 3.74 -14.91 -3.09
N ARG A 66 2.75 -15.67 -3.54
CA ARG A 66 1.36 -15.17 -3.50
C ARG A 66 0.82 -15.14 -2.06
N PRO A 67 0.03 -14.11 -1.68
CA PRO A 67 -0.28 -12.89 -2.45
C PRO A 67 0.81 -11.81 -2.40
N GLU A 68 1.81 -11.92 -1.55
CA GLU A 68 2.96 -11.01 -1.36
C GLU A 68 3.98 -10.97 -2.53
N THR A 69 3.49 -10.94 -3.77
CA THR A 69 4.31 -10.97 -4.98
C THR A 69 5.21 -9.74 -5.13
N GLU A 70 4.99 -8.70 -4.34
CA GLU A 70 5.73 -7.44 -4.38
C GLU A 70 7.00 -7.48 -3.51
N ASP A 71 7.30 -8.57 -2.80
CA ASP A 71 8.36 -8.60 -1.79
C ASP A 71 9.78 -8.71 -2.37
N TYR A 72 10.61 -7.75 -1.96
CA TYR A 72 12.06 -7.73 -2.25
C TYR A 72 12.85 -7.52 -0.96
N LEU A 73 13.81 -8.41 -0.69
CA LEU A 73 14.82 -8.15 0.33
C LEU A 73 15.75 -7.02 -0.11
N PHE A 74 16.13 -6.15 0.82
CA PHE A 74 17.16 -5.13 0.62
C PHE A 74 18.07 -5.00 1.85
N HIS A 75 19.19 -4.30 1.69
CA HIS A 75 20.07 -3.94 2.80
C HIS A 75 19.78 -2.54 3.31
N ARG A 76 19.47 -2.43 4.61
CA ARG A 76 19.19 -1.15 5.27
C ARG A 76 20.27 -0.09 5.02
N SER A 77 21.54 -0.48 5.07
CA SER A 77 22.70 0.43 4.95
C SER A 77 22.85 1.04 3.56
N GLU A 78 22.24 0.45 2.54
CA GLU A 78 22.33 0.94 1.16
C GLU A 78 21.13 1.81 0.76
N ALA A 79 20.05 1.76 1.54
CA ALA A 79 18.84 2.52 1.24
C ALA A 79 19.01 4.00 1.55
N ARG A 80 18.73 4.85 0.55
CA ARG A 80 18.85 6.31 0.66
C ARG A 80 17.75 7.03 -0.10
N CYS A 81 17.30 8.17 0.42
CA CYS A 81 16.44 9.08 -0.33
C CYS A 81 17.32 9.82 -1.36
N VAL A 82 16.90 9.81 -2.62
CA VAL A 82 17.60 10.47 -3.74
C VAL A 82 16.82 11.65 -4.30
N GLY A 83 15.64 11.94 -3.74
CA GLY A 83 14.81 13.07 -4.13
C GLY A 83 13.36 12.90 -3.65
N THR A 84 12.53 13.90 -3.94
CA THR A 84 11.09 13.87 -3.68
C THR A 84 10.36 14.11 -4.98
N MET A 85 9.41 13.25 -5.31
CA MET A 85 8.60 13.39 -6.51
C MET A 85 7.63 14.58 -6.36
N PRO A 86 7.55 15.48 -7.35
CA PRO A 86 6.55 16.55 -7.34
C PRO A 86 5.13 16.00 -7.24
N ALA A 87 4.24 16.72 -6.55
CA ALA A 87 2.90 16.24 -6.22
C ALA A 87 2.06 15.85 -7.45
N MET A 88 2.15 16.62 -8.53
CA MET A 88 1.43 16.32 -9.79
C MET A 88 1.93 15.03 -10.43
N GLU A 89 3.25 14.88 -10.59
CA GLU A 89 3.87 13.66 -11.12
C GLU A 89 3.56 12.45 -10.24
N PHE A 90 3.58 12.63 -8.91
CA PHE A 90 3.21 11.58 -7.97
C PHE A 90 1.76 11.12 -8.18
N TRP A 91 0.82 12.06 -8.31
CA TRP A 91 -0.58 11.71 -8.56
C TRP A 91 -0.80 11.02 -9.91
N GLU A 92 -0.13 11.49 -10.96
CA GLU A 92 -0.18 10.85 -12.29
C GLU A 92 0.34 9.41 -12.22
N ARG A 93 1.42 9.17 -11.48
CA ARG A 93 1.96 7.82 -11.26
C ARG A 93 0.97 6.92 -10.54
N LEU A 94 0.36 7.39 -9.45
CA LEU A 94 -0.66 6.61 -8.72
C LEU A 94 -1.85 6.25 -9.61
N GLN A 95 -2.33 7.21 -10.40
CA GLN A 95 -3.43 6.97 -11.34
C GLN A 95 -3.04 5.99 -12.45
N GLY A 96 -1.82 6.08 -12.97
CA GLY A 96 -1.32 5.19 -14.03
C GLY A 96 -1.25 3.72 -13.62
N VAL A 97 -1.03 3.44 -12.33
CA VAL A 97 -1.01 2.05 -11.80
C VAL A 97 -2.34 1.62 -11.19
N ALA A 98 -3.28 2.55 -11.01
CA ALA A 98 -4.54 2.25 -10.34
C ALA A 98 -5.45 1.35 -11.20
N LYS A 99 -6.28 0.55 -10.52
CA LYS A 99 -7.31 -0.28 -11.16
C LYS A 99 -8.70 0.16 -10.73
N ALA A 100 -9.67 -0.01 -11.62
CA ALA A 100 -11.06 0.35 -11.39
C ALA A 100 -11.86 -0.79 -10.73
N LYS A 101 -11.30 -2.01 -10.69
CA LYS A 101 -11.91 -3.18 -10.05
C LYS A 101 -10.91 -3.84 -9.11
N LEU A 102 -11.34 -4.14 -7.89
CA LEU A 102 -10.46 -4.81 -6.91
C LEU A 102 -10.04 -6.21 -7.35
N GLY A 103 -10.85 -6.91 -8.15
CA GLY A 103 -10.47 -8.21 -8.72
C GLY A 103 -9.31 -8.12 -9.73
N GLU A 104 -9.03 -6.94 -10.29
CA GLU A 104 -7.84 -6.69 -11.12
C GLU A 104 -6.57 -6.49 -10.28
N LEU A 105 -6.73 -6.10 -9.01
CA LEU A 105 -5.62 -5.98 -8.06
C LEU A 105 -5.35 -7.33 -7.39
N PHE A 106 -6.35 -7.85 -6.68
CA PHE A 106 -6.18 -9.00 -5.79
C PHE A 106 -6.48 -10.35 -6.45
N GLY A 107 -6.96 -10.33 -7.70
CA GLY A 107 -7.35 -11.54 -8.43
C GLY A 107 -8.80 -11.97 -8.16
N ARG A 108 -9.20 -13.05 -8.86
CA ARG A 108 -10.57 -13.60 -8.81
C ARG A 108 -10.88 -14.33 -7.50
N ASP A 109 -9.86 -14.65 -6.71
CA ASP A 109 -9.98 -15.35 -5.43
C ASP A 109 -10.49 -14.43 -4.30
N LEU A 110 -10.69 -13.13 -4.57
CA LEU A 110 -11.22 -12.20 -3.59
C LEU A 110 -12.70 -12.50 -3.31
N LEU A 111 -13.00 -12.99 -2.12
CA LEU A 111 -14.32 -13.43 -1.71
C LEU A 111 -14.82 -12.67 -0.47
N PRO A 112 -16.14 -12.47 -0.33
CA PRO A 112 -16.71 -11.86 0.86
C PRO A 112 -16.44 -12.70 2.12
N ARG A 113 -16.08 -12.03 3.22
CA ARG A 113 -15.88 -12.59 4.56
C ARG A 113 -16.68 -11.79 5.58
N GLY A 114 -17.92 -12.22 5.81
CA GLY A 114 -18.83 -11.50 6.70
C GLY A 114 -19.36 -10.20 6.09
N ARG A 115 -19.79 -9.26 6.93
CA ARG A 115 -20.43 -8.02 6.48
C ARG A 115 -19.39 -6.96 6.13
N GLY A 116 -19.22 -6.67 4.85
CA GLY A 116 -18.39 -5.56 4.36
C GLY A 116 -16.87 -5.83 4.35
N SER A 117 -16.44 -7.06 4.60
CA SER A 117 -15.04 -7.49 4.49
C SER A 117 -14.87 -8.52 3.39
N TYR A 118 -13.69 -8.52 2.77
CA TYR A 118 -13.33 -9.39 1.66
C TYR A 118 -11.90 -9.86 1.87
N ALA A 119 -11.63 -11.13 1.59
CA ALA A 119 -10.31 -11.71 1.72
C ALA A 119 -10.09 -12.81 0.70
N VAL A 120 -8.81 -13.10 0.45
CA VAL A 120 -8.35 -14.30 -0.25
C VAL A 120 -7.97 -15.35 0.79
N GLU A 121 -8.03 -16.64 0.41
CA GLU A 121 -7.42 -17.70 1.23
C GLU A 121 -5.89 -17.55 1.26
N VAL A 122 -5.25 -18.20 2.24
CA VAL A 122 -3.78 -18.25 2.32
C VAL A 122 -3.19 -18.81 1.01
N ASP A 123 -2.08 -18.23 0.55
CA ASP A 123 -1.39 -18.55 -0.70
C ASP A 123 -2.22 -18.34 -1.99
N ARG A 124 -3.40 -17.71 -1.89
CA ARG A 124 -4.26 -17.33 -3.02
C ARG A 124 -4.21 -15.84 -3.29
N GLY A 125 -4.85 -15.42 -4.38
CA GLY A 125 -4.81 -14.05 -4.84
C GLY A 125 -3.61 -13.74 -5.72
N HIS A 126 -3.67 -12.58 -6.37
CA HIS A 126 -2.66 -12.15 -7.34
C HIS A 126 -1.56 -11.30 -6.72
N ALA A 127 -1.94 -10.41 -5.81
CA ALA A 127 -1.10 -9.35 -5.26
C ALA A 127 -1.60 -8.98 -3.85
N SER A 128 -0.77 -8.30 -3.07
CA SER A 128 -1.10 -7.83 -1.71
C SER A 128 -1.21 -6.30 -1.64
N LEU A 129 -0.67 -5.61 -2.64
CA LEU A 129 -0.67 -4.17 -2.77
C LEU A 129 -1.43 -3.72 -4.02
N GLY A 130 -1.86 -2.46 -4.03
CA GLY A 130 -2.49 -1.89 -5.21
C GLY A 130 -3.04 -0.49 -4.97
N CYS A 131 -3.18 0.26 -6.05
CA CYS A 131 -3.93 1.51 -6.06
C CYS A 131 -5.32 1.25 -6.65
N TYR A 132 -6.35 1.65 -5.93
CA TYR A 132 -7.74 1.55 -6.39
C TYR A 132 -8.28 2.94 -6.70
N ILE A 133 -8.82 3.10 -7.90
CA ILE A 133 -9.57 4.30 -8.28
C ILE A 133 -11.05 3.91 -8.43
N PRO A 134 -11.94 4.36 -7.54
CA PRO A 134 -13.35 4.02 -7.64
C PRO A 134 -13.96 4.68 -8.89
N PRO A 135 -14.76 3.95 -9.70
CA PRO A 135 -15.37 4.50 -10.91
C PRO A 135 -16.49 5.52 -10.62
N ARG A 136 -16.84 5.71 -9.34
CA ARG A 136 -17.87 6.64 -8.86
C ARG A 136 -17.38 7.32 -7.58
N PRO A 137 -17.88 8.53 -7.27
CA PRO A 137 -17.59 9.18 -6.01
C PRO A 137 -17.87 8.26 -4.81
N VAL A 138 -16.95 8.26 -3.84
CA VAL A 138 -17.12 7.55 -2.58
C VAL A 138 -18.06 8.31 -1.66
N ARG A 139 -18.80 7.61 -0.80
CA ARG A 139 -19.60 8.23 0.24
C ARG A 139 -18.80 8.32 1.53
N LEU A 140 -18.51 9.54 1.99
CA LEU A 140 -17.97 9.77 3.33
C LEU A 140 -19.12 9.94 4.32
N PHE A 141 -19.03 9.30 5.49
CA PHE A 141 -20.04 9.42 6.52
C PHE A 141 -19.43 9.25 7.93
N ILE A 142 -20.18 9.63 8.96
CA ILE A 142 -19.77 9.47 10.36
C ILE A 142 -20.49 8.27 10.95
N GLN A 143 -19.75 7.22 11.29
CA GLN A 143 -20.27 6.08 12.04
C GLN A 143 -20.18 6.36 13.54
N ARG A 144 -21.30 6.23 14.24
CA ARG A 144 -21.36 6.27 15.71
C ARG A 144 -21.72 4.86 16.19
N PRO A 145 -20.78 4.10 16.76
CA PRO A 145 -21.05 2.76 17.26
C PRO A 145 -22.09 2.78 18.39
N GLU A 146 -22.10 3.84 19.19
CA GLU A 146 -22.98 4.03 20.34
C GLU A 146 -23.60 5.43 20.33
N PRO A 147 -24.86 5.59 20.79
CA PRO A 147 -25.45 6.90 21.02
C PRO A 147 -24.60 7.74 21.99
N GLY A 148 -24.18 8.93 21.56
CA GLY A 148 -23.31 9.81 22.36
C GLY A 148 -21.80 9.54 22.23
N GLY A 149 -21.39 8.46 21.58
CA GLY A 149 -19.97 8.15 21.34
C GLY A 149 -19.30 9.06 20.31
N ARG A 150 -17.95 9.11 20.34
CA ARG A 150 -17.16 9.83 19.33
C ARG A 150 -17.34 9.18 17.96
N GLY A 151 -17.83 9.95 17.00
CA GLY A 151 -18.00 9.50 15.62
C GLY A 151 -16.67 9.17 14.95
N ARG A 152 -16.68 8.15 14.10
CA ARG A 152 -15.56 7.77 13.24
C ARG A 152 -15.91 8.14 11.81
N ILE A 153 -15.01 8.84 11.12
CA ILE A 153 -15.15 9.08 9.67
C ILE A 153 -14.94 7.73 8.98
N ARG A 154 -15.87 7.37 8.11
CA ARG A 154 -15.87 6.15 7.31
C ARG A 154 -16.09 6.47 5.85
N MET A 155 -15.67 5.56 4.99
CA MET A 155 -15.82 5.65 3.54
C MET A 155 -16.55 4.40 3.02
N ALA A 156 -17.61 4.62 2.26
CA ALA A 156 -18.32 3.55 1.56
C ALA A 156 -18.16 3.70 0.04
N PHE A 157 -17.92 2.59 -0.64
CA PHE A 157 -17.84 2.56 -2.10
C PHE A 157 -18.24 1.18 -2.65
N ARG A 158 -18.59 1.17 -3.94
CA ARG A 158 -18.90 -0.07 -4.67
C ARG A 158 -17.80 -0.38 -5.68
N SER A 159 -17.33 -1.62 -5.70
CA SER A 159 -16.42 -2.13 -6.73
C SER A 159 -17.06 -3.36 -7.38
N SER A 160 -17.47 -3.25 -8.64
CA SER A 160 -18.22 -4.32 -9.32
C SER A 160 -19.47 -4.74 -8.52
N SER A 161 -19.56 -6.02 -8.12
CA SER A 161 -20.63 -6.59 -7.29
C SER A 161 -20.42 -6.40 -5.77
N TYR A 162 -19.32 -5.77 -5.36
CA TYR A 162 -18.91 -5.69 -3.96
C TYR A 162 -19.18 -4.30 -3.39
N GLU A 163 -19.72 -4.26 -2.18
CA GLU A 163 -19.89 -3.04 -1.37
C GLU A 163 -18.91 -3.07 -0.19
N PHE A 164 -18.16 -1.99 -0.03
CA PHE A 164 -17.14 -1.82 1.00
C PHE A 164 -17.51 -0.68 1.94
N GLU A 165 -17.19 -0.86 3.22
CA GLU A 165 -17.26 0.15 4.28
C GLU A 165 -15.96 0.13 5.08
N LEU A 166 -15.13 1.17 4.89
CA LEU A 166 -13.82 1.34 5.52
C LEU A 166 -13.85 2.42 6.60
#